data_AF-A0A6A4W668-F1
#
_entry.id   AF-A0A6A4W668-F1
#
_cell.length_a   1.000
_cell.length_b   1.000
_cell.length_c   1.000
_cell.angle_alpha   90.00
_cell.angle_beta   90.00
_cell.angle_gamma   90.00
#
_symmetry.space_group_name_H-M   'P 1'
#
loop_
_entity.id
_entity.type
_entity.pdbx_description
1 polymer ?
#
loop_
_entity_poly.entity_id
_entity_poly.type
_entity_poly.pdbx_seq_one_letter_code
_entity_poly.pdbx_strand_id
1 'polypeptide(L)'
;MHTLLASIGRMKWTRSKELSAPERSGIPIAFPTSHLESWQQRGRRRRYLRLLMAKSALFFLINSVTLPQTWPYLQSAQPGARKTAAALIVSATPLVRAFSAPLAGWMTRRVSFRWVALVCDLLTCAGGLLWSAAYSAPLPAAWWLLAARAVMGLCGGQLELLMTYVAHGTSSEERVLATAQAGGTIGIGTLLGPGVVALMSYIGTEGFSAAGMRFNQFTVSSLLLTALFTAVTVASCCLFTDSDIAAEESRMLALSHQRHRAQWFGLFVCLLASAHSFGAMRLHESLLVPMMMELYGWEENRALRDAGLVLLLASVVAMAINSLSARASQKHGERPVLIGALLGALISSVLGLPLEELALSQRAPGAGRRSLTLWPELLSASGNSSARCPGYQSWCPSAARLPFSQLVACVILTAASAAVLFTSAGATFSRLLPASGQGPYWGLMGACANVGRSVYPVAFTAVYSQLGPQMTYLGLTGVVSVLLLMAALSYNQLVPPVVPPVTHDNNNCDPSVQWYKQVYSQTLSTIMEDLASDLKQAEGAQRRRGELSEILGHGLTNLGKTARGGGHEGQDDTAEKTAVTVQ
;
A
#
# COMPACT_ATOMS: atom_id res chain seq x y z
N MET A 1 0.22 18.74 -7.26
CA MET A 1 0.78 17.60 -8.01
C MET A 1 2.28 17.75 -8.26
N HIS A 2 2.76 18.88 -8.82
CA HIS A 2 4.20 19.17 -8.99
C HIS A 2 5.00 19.15 -7.69
N THR A 3 4.44 19.63 -6.57
CA THR A 3 5.07 19.58 -5.23
C THR A 3 5.11 18.16 -4.64
N LEU A 4 4.18 17.30 -5.04
CA LEU A 4 4.07 15.91 -4.59
C LEU A 4 4.98 14.99 -5.45
N LEU A 5 5.09 15.27 -6.75
CA LEU A 5 6.14 14.69 -7.61
C LEU A 5 7.53 15.19 -7.22
N ALA A 6 7.66 16.45 -6.79
CA ALA A 6 8.90 16.98 -6.25
C ALA A 6 9.19 16.49 -4.81
N SER A 7 8.21 16.00 -4.05
CA SER A 7 8.44 15.34 -2.76
C SER A 7 8.73 13.85 -2.93
N ILE A 8 8.17 13.19 -3.95
CA ILE A 8 8.58 11.85 -4.41
C ILE A 8 9.99 11.88 -4.99
N GLY A 9 10.35 12.93 -5.73
CA GLY A 9 11.71 13.16 -6.24
C GLY A 9 12.71 13.63 -5.17
N ARG A 10 12.23 14.17 -4.03
CA ARG A 10 13.04 14.58 -2.86
C ARG A 10 12.99 13.61 -1.70
N MET A 11 12.18 12.54 -1.77
CA MET A 11 12.49 11.32 -1.04
C MET A 11 13.88 10.96 -1.55
N LYS A 12 14.89 11.24 -0.73
CA LYS A 12 16.15 10.52 -0.77
C LYS A 12 15.75 9.06 -0.61
N TRP A 13 15.39 8.42 -1.73
CA TRP A 13 15.97 7.14 -2.06
C TRP A 13 17.41 7.36 -1.69
N THR A 14 17.83 6.77 -0.59
CA THR A 14 19.21 6.42 -0.45
C THR A 14 19.48 5.60 -1.72
N ARG A 15 19.92 6.29 -2.77
CA ARG A 15 21.06 5.86 -3.55
C ARG A 15 22.10 5.57 -2.46
N SER A 16 22.02 4.38 -1.85
CA SER A 16 23.23 3.63 -1.60
C SER A 16 23.92 3.74 -2.94
N LYS A 17 25.01 4.52 -2.99
CA LYS A 17 25.79 4.77 -4.21
C LYS A 17 25.63 3.55 -5.09
N GLU A 18 24.94 3.73 -6.22
CA GLU A 18 24.83 2.67 -7.22
C GLU A 18 26.28 2.41 -7.60
N LEU A 19 26.90 1.46 -6.91
CA LEU A 19 28.11 0.81 -7.34
C LEU A 19 27.67 0.05 -8.59
N SER A 20 27.74 0.73 -9.73
CA SER A 20 28.05 0.09 -11.00
C SER A 20 29.10 -0.96 -10.70
N ALA A 21 28.84 -2.22 -11.06
CA ALA A 21 29.68 -3.36 -10.76
C ALA A 21 31.17 -2.97 -10.89
N PRO A 22 31.94 -2.88 -9.78
CA PRO A 22 33.34 -2.56 -9.86
C PRO A 22 34.06 -3.87 -10.09
N GLU A 23 34.17 -4.29 -11.34
CA GLU A 23 34.88 -5.50 -11.75
C GLU A 23 36.42 -5.34 -11.66
N ARG A 24 36.94 -4.52 -10.73
CA ARG A 24 38.36 -4.13 -10.69
C ARG A 24 39.10 -4.32 -9.37
N SER A 25 38.46 -4.83 -8.33
CA SER A 25 39.16 -5.17 -7.09
C SER A 25 38.54 -6.44 -6.54
N GLY A 26 39.27 -7.56 -6.55
CA GLY A 26 38.80 -8.88 -6.10
C GLY A 26 38.41 -9.00 -4.62
N ILE A 27 38.05 -7.89 -3.98
CA ILE A 27 37.57 -7.82 -2.60
C ILE A 27 36.04 -7.97 -2.62
N PRO A 28 35.47 -9.03 -2.04
CA PRO A 28 34.02 -9.18 -1.94
C PRO A 28 33.45 -8.05 -1.06
N ILE A 29 32.67 -7.15 -1.67
CA ILE A 29 31.97 -6.10 -0.93
C ILE A 29 30.94 -6.77 -0.01
N ALA A 30 31.19 -6.71 1.29
CA ALA A 30 30.25 -7.19 2.30
C ALA A 30 28.97 -6.32 2.28
N PHE A 31 27.83 -6.99 2.15
CA PHE A 31 26.50 -6.39 2.33
C PHE A 31 25.73 -7.28 3.31
N PRO A 32 24.64 -6.80 3.94
CA PRO A 32 24.12 -7.49 5.12
C PRO A 32 23.64 -8.93 4.90
N THR A 33 23.27 -9.29 3.66
CA THR A 33 22.92 -10.67 3.25
C THR A 33 23.97 -11.36 2.39
N SER A 34 25.22 -10.88 2.37
CA SER A 34 26.29 -11.48 1.53
C SER A 34 26.64 -12.91 1.93
N HIS A 35 26.24 -13.33 3.13
CA HIS A 35 26.33 -14.71 3.61
C HIS A 35 25.17 -15.61 3.12
N LEU A 36 24.11 -15.05 2.51
CA LEU A 36 22.92 -15.77 2.05
C LEU A 36 22.73 -15.73 0.53
N GLU A 37 23.20 -14.69 -0.15
CA GLU A 37 23.03 -14.49 -1.59
C GLU A 37 24.23 -13.74 -2.20
N SER A 38 24.53 -14.00 -3.47
CA SER A 38 25.50 -13.23 -4.23
C SER A 38 24.94 -11.88 -4.68
N TRP A 39 25.82 -10.93 -5.06
CA TRP A 39 25.41 -9.61 -5.55
C TRP A 39 24.47 -9.68 -6.76
N GLN A 40 24.74 -10.63 -7.68
CA GLN A 40 23.89 -10.85 -8.86
C GLN A 40 22.52 -11.43 -8.48
N GLN A 41 22.47 -12.37 -7.54
CA GLN A 41 21.23 -12.96 -7.03
C GLN A 41 20.35 -11.90 -6.33
N ARG A 42 20.97 -11.08 -5.48
CA ARG A 42 20.34 -9.92 -4.83
C ARG A 42 19.74 -8.93 -5.82
N GLY A 43 20.48 -8.61 -6.88
CA GLY A 43 20.01 -7.74 -7.95
C GLY A 43 18.80 -8.30 -8.72
N ARG A 44 18.75 -9.61 -8.98
CA ARG A 44 17.60 -10.29 -9.61
C ARG A 44 16.38 -10.29 -8.68
N ARG A 45 16.56 -10.72 -7.43
CA ARG A 45 15.53 -10.74 -6.38
C ARG A 45 14.87 -9.37 -6.18
N ARG A 46 15.67 -8.31 -6.01
CA ARG A 46 15.15 -6.95 -5.82
C ARG A 46 14.40 -6.42 -7.04
N ARG A 47 14.84 -6.76 -8.26
CA ARG A 47 14.10 -6.42 -9.48
C ARG A 47 12.75 -7.12 -9.52
N TYR A 48 12.70 -8.41 -9.22
CA TYR A 48 11.46 -9.16 -9.17
C TYR A 48 10.51 -8.66 -8.06
N LEU A 49 11.03 -8.34 -6.87
CA LEU A 49 10.24 -7.74 -5.79
C LEU A 49 9.57 -6.41 -6.22
N ARG A 50 10.31 -5.53 -6.92
CA ARG A 50 9.75 -4.29 -7.47
C ARG A 50 8.67 -4.56 -8.52
N LEU A 51 8.84 -5.57 -9.37
CA LEU A 51 7.81 -5.98 -10.33
C LEU A 51 6.56 -6.49 -9.61
N LEU A 52 6.71 -7.28 -8.55
CA LEU A 52 5.60 -7.77 -7.75
C LEU A 52 4.86 -6.63 -7.02
N MET A 53 5.60 -5.63 -6.51
CA MET A 53 5.03 -4.41 -5.96
C MET A 53 4.24 -3.63 -7.03
N ALA A 54 4.82 -3.40 -8.21
CA ALA A 54 4.14 -2.70 -9.31
C ALA A 54 2.87 -3.43 -9.77
N LYS A 55 2.94 -4.77 -9.89
CA LYS A 55 1.79 -5.62 -10.19
C LYS A 55 0.69 -5.49 -9.13
N SER A 56 1.08 -5.49 -7.85
CA SER A 56 0.13 -5.32 -6.74
C SER A 56 -0.52 -3.94 -6.75
N ALA A 57 0.23 -2.86 -7.02
CA ALA A 57 -0.35 -1.53 -7.22
C ALA A 57 -1.40 -1.51 -8.33
N LEU A 58 -1.13 -2.16 -9.47
CA LEU A 58 -2.08 -2.25 -10.57
C LEU A 58 -3.36 -3.01 -10.18
N PHE A 59 -3.24 -4.12 -9.44
CA PHE A 59 -4.41 -4.83 -8.92
C PHE A 59 -5.28 -3.94 -8.03
N PHE A 60 -4.67 -3.23 -7.08
CA PHE A 60 -5.41 -2.31 -6.21
C PHE A 60 -5.99 -1.11 -6.98
N LEU A 61 -5.31 -0.66 -8.02
CA LEU A 61 -5.80 0.38 -8.93
C LEU A 61 -7.04 -0.08 -9.70
N ILE A 62 -7.00 -1.28 -10.31
CA ILE A 62 -8.15 -1.90 -10.99
C ILE A 62 -9.34 -1.97 -10.02
N ASN A 63 -9.11 -2.53 -8.82
CA ASN A 63 -10.18 -2.66 -7.84
C ASN A 63 -10.73 -1.30 -7.40
N SER A 64 -9.87 -0.28 -7.21
CA SER A 64 -10.28 1.07 -6.80
C SER A 64 -11.12 1.78 -7.86
N VAL A 65 -10.76 1.64 -9.15
CA VAL A 65 -11.48 2.27 -10.28
C VAL A 65 -12.91 1.73 -10.43
N THR A 66 -13.12 0.44 -10.18
CA THR A 66 -14.44 -0.17 -10.37
C THR A 66 -15.50 0.31 -9.38
N LEU A 67 -15.13 0.82 -8.20
CA LEU A 67 -16.07 1.06 -7.09
C LEU A 67 -17.01 2.25 -7.35
N PRO A 68 -16.52 3.47 -7.63
CA PRO A 68 -17.40 4.61 -7.86
C PRO A 68 -18.25 4.44 -9.13
N GLN A 69 -17.72 3.68 -10.10
CA GLN A 69 -18.38 3.38 -11.35
C GLN A 69 -19.44 2.27 -11.25
N THR A 70 -19.50 1.49 -10.17
CA THR A 70 -20.36 0.30 -10.10
C THR A 70 -21.84 0.64 -10.26
N TRP A 71 -22.33 1.65 -9.53
CA TRP A 71 -23.72 2.09 -9.64
C TRP A 71 -24.08 2.61 -11.04
N PRO A 72 -23.36 3.61 -11.60
CA PRO A 72 -23.68 4.13 -12.93
C PRO A 72 -23.53 3.07 -14.02
N TYR A 73 -22.51 2.20 -13.94
CA TYR A 73 -22.36 1.10 -14.90
C TYR A 73 -23.55 0.14 -14.85
N LEU A 74 -23.98 -0.26 -13.66
CA LEU A 74 -25.14 -1.15 -13.51
C LEU A 74 -26.42 -0.51 -14.06
N GLN A 75 -26.66 0.78 -13.82
CA GLN A 75 -27.82 1.49 -14.37
C GLN A 75 -27.76 1.60 -15.89
N SER A 76 -26.58 1.86 -16.45
CA SER A 76 -26.38 1.96 -17.88
C SER A 76 -26.58 0.62 -18.60
N ALA A 77 -26.13 -0.49 -18.01
CA ALA A 77 -26.26 -1.82 -18.60
C ALA A 77 -27.61 -2.50 -18.30
N GLN A 78 -28.23 -2.19 -17.17
CA GLN A 78 -29.52 -2.73 -16.75
C GLN A 78 -30.37 -1.65 -16.07
N PRO A 79 -31.13 -0.87 -16.86
CA PRO A 79 -32.06 0.12 -16.33
C PRO A 79 -33.06 -0.53 -15.37
N GLY A 80 -33.30 0.10 -14.21
CA GLY A 80 -34.22 -0.41 -13.18
C GLY A 80 -33.59 -1.31 -12.12
N ALA A 81 -32.28 -1.60 -12.20
CA ALA A 81 -31.56 -2.28 -11.14
C ALA A 81 -31.60 -1.48 -9.81
N ARG A 82 -31.60 -2.18 -8.67
CA ARG A 82 -31.61 -1.54 -7.34
C ARG A 82 -30.20 -1.20 -6.88
N LYS A 83 -30.04 -0.15 -6.07
CA LYS A 83 -28.74 0.23 -5.45
C LYS A 83 -28.14 -0.88 -4.59
N THR A 84 -29.00 -1.69 -3.96
CA THR A 84 -28.56 -2.86 -3.20
C THR A 84 -27.84 -3.89 -4.06
N ALA A 85 -28.19 -4.03 -5.35
CA ALA A 85 -27.44 -4.88 -6.28
C ALA A 85 -26.04 -4.33 -6.55
N ALA A 86 -25.90 -3.01 -6.76
CA ALA A 86 -24.59 -2.37 -6.88
C ALA A 86 -23.75 -2.53 -5.60
N ALA A 87 -24.37 -2.42 -4.43
CA ALA A 87 -23.70 -2.66 -3.14
C ALA A 87 -23.21 -4.12 -2.98
N LEU A 88 -23.97 -5.10 -3.45
CA LEU A 88 -23.55 -6.51 -3.49
C LEU A 88 -22.34 -6.69 -4.43
N ILE A 89 -22.36 -6.07 -5.61
CA ILE A 89 -21.26 -6.09 -6.59
C ILE A 89 -19.98 -5.49 -5.99
N VAL A 90 -20.07 -4.32 -5.33
CA VAL A 90 -18.95 -3.67 -4.63
C VAL A 90 -18.35 -4.58 -3.55
N SER A 91 -19.21 -5.34 -2.86
CA SER A 91 -18.87 -6.17 -1.70
C SER A 91 -18.33 -7.56 -2.06
N ALA A 92 -18.55 -8.03 -3.28
CA ALA A 92 -18.16 -9.39 -3.69
C ALA A 92 -16.65 -9.63 -3.60
N THR A 93 -15.82 -8.73 -4.11
CA THR A 93 -14.36 -8.88 -4.06
C THR A 93 -13.80 -9.01 -2.65
N PRO A 94 -14.05 -8.09 -1.70
CA PRO A 94 -13.55 -8.24 -0.34
C PRO A 94 -14.13 -9.48 0.37
N LEU A 95 -15.40 -9.83 0.13
CA LEU A 95 -16.02 -11.00 0.73
C LEU A 95 -15.32 -12.29 0.28
N VAL A 96 -15.16 -12.49 -1.02
CA VAL A 96 -14.46 -13.66 -1.57
C VAL A 96 -12.98 -13.66 -1.15
N ARG A 97 -12.33 -12.49 -1.15
CA ARG A 97 -10.95 -12.32 -0.70
C ARG A 97 -10.73 -12.75 0.75
N ALA A 98 -11.71 -12.59 1.64
CA ALA A 98 -11.59 -13.02 3.04
C ALA A 98 -11.34 -14.53 3.16
N PHE A 99 -11.84 -15.33 2.22
CA PHE A 99 -11.65 -16.78 2.18
C PHE A 99 -10.51 -17.21 1.25
N SER A 100 -10.33 -16.53 0.11
CA SER A 100 -9.30 -16.90 -0.88
C SER A 100 -7.88 -16.58 -0.41
N ALA A 101 -7.69 -15.52 0.39
CA ALA A 101 -6.37 -15.11 0.87
C ALA A 101 -5.68 -16.17 1.76
N PRO A 102 -6.34 -16.74 2.80
CA PRO A 102 -5.79 -17.86 3.56
C PRO A 102 -5.50 -19.10 2.69
N LEU A 103 -6.39 -19.39 1.73
CA LEU A 103 -6.21 -20.53 0.81
C LEU A 103 -4.98 -20.35 -0.07
N ALA A 104 -4.79 -19.17 -0.67
CA ALA A 104 -3.62 -18.83 -1.48
C ALA A 104 -2.32 -18.98 -0.68
N GLY A 105 -2.28 -18.45 0.55
CA GLY A 105 -1.12 -18.60 1.43
C GLY A 105 -0.86 -20.04 1.89
N TRP A 106 -1.89 -20.89 1.96
CA TRP A 106 -1.69 -22.32 2.20
C TRP A 106 -1.16 -23.04 0.96
N MET A 107 -1.66 -22.70 -0.22
CA MET A 107 -1.22 -23.28 -1.49
C MET A 107 0.24 -22.98 -1.81
N THR A 108 0.75 -21.78 -1.50
CA THR A 108 2.17 -21.42 -1.73
C THR A 108 3.17 -22.26 -0.94
N ARG A 109 2.72 -22.98 0.10
CA ARG A 109 3.55 -23.94 0.85
C ARG A 109 3.55 -25.35 0.25
N ARG A 110 2.54 -25.68 -0.56
CA ARG A 110 2.34 -27.01 -1.15
C ARG A 110 2.70 -27.04 -2.64
N VAL A 111 2.58 -25.91 -3.31
CA VAL A 111 2.78 -25.70 -4.74
C VAL A 111 3.76 -24.53 -4.91
N SER A 112 4.58 -24.57 -5.96
CA SER A 112 5.51 -23.48 -6.27
C SER A 112 4.79 -22.13 -6.30
N PHE A 113 5.38 -21.13 -5.63
CA PHE A 113 4.88 -19.77 -5.57
C PHE A 113 4.54 -19.19 -6.95
N ARG A 114 5.36 -19.48 -7.97
CA ARG A 114 5.16 -19.02 -9.34
C ARG A 114 3.81 -19.44 -9.91
N TRP A 115 3.42 -20.70 -9.74
CA TRP A 115 2.17 -21.22 -10.27
C TRP A 115 0.95 -20.63 -9.56
N VAL A 116 1.02 -20.53 -8.23
CA VAL A 116 -0.05 -19.90 -7.45
C VAL A 116 -0.22 -18.43 -7.86
N ALA A 117 0.89 -17.70 -7.99
CA ALA A 117 0.87 -16.31 -8.44
C ALA A 117 0.29 -16.16 -9.84
N LEU A 118 0.69 -17.01 -10.79
CA LEU A 118 0.19 -16.98 -12.16
C LEU A 118 -1.31 -17.26 -12.23
N VAL A 119 -1.82 -18.25 -11.48
CA VAL A 119 -3.27 -18.54 -11.43
C VAL A 119 -4.04 -17.34 -10.88
N CYS A 120 -3.56 -16.71 -9.80
CA CYS A 120 -4.16 -15.49 -9.27
C CYS A 120 -4.10 -14.32 -10.28
N ASP A 121 -3.01 -14.19 -11.04
CA ASP A 121 -2.88 -13.17 -12.09
C ASP A 121 -3.87 -13.41 -13.23
N LEU A 122 -3.99 -14.65 -13.71
CA LEU A 122 -4.92 -15.03 -14.79
C LEU A 122 -6.37 -14.80 -14.39
N LEU A 123 -6.74 -15.16 -13.16
CA LEU A 123 -8.07 -14.86 -12.64
C LEU A 123 -8.30 -13.34 -12.54
N THR A 124 -7.25 -12.54 -12.24
CA THR A 124 -7.38 -11.07 -12.17
C THR A 124 -7.68 -10.52 -13.56
N CYS A 125 -6.96 -11.00 -14.57
CA CYS A 125 -7.22 -10.67 -15.96
C CYS A 125 -8.63 -11.09 -16.38
N ALA A 126 -9.05 -12.30 -16.04
CA ALA A 126 -10.39 -12.79 -16.34
C ALA A 126 -11.48 -11.91 -15.69
N GLY A 127 -11.32 -11.51 -14.42
CA GLY A 127 -12.25 -10.62 -13.75
C GLY A 127 -12.35 -9.24 -14.39
N GLY A 128 -11.22 -8.67 -14.82
CA GLY A 128 -11.17 -7.40 -15.55
C GLY A 128 -11.84 -7.47 -16.92
N LEU A 129 -11.63 -8.56 -17.67
CA LEU A 129 -12.28 -8.81 -18.96
C LEU A 129 -13.79 -9.03 -18.80
N LEU A 130 -14.21 -9.83 -17.80
CA LEU A 130 -15.62 -10.03 -17.47
C LEU A 130 -16.31 -8.69 -17.15
N TRP A 131 -15.67 -7.83 -16.36
CA TRP A 131 -16.18 -6.49 -16.06
C TRP A 131 -16.43 -5.69 -17.33
N SER A 132 -15.47 -5.68 -18.26
CA SER A 132 -15.58 -4.91 -19.51
C SER A 132 -16.57 -5.51 -20.52
N ALA A 133 -16.88 -6.80 -20.40
CA ALA A 133 -17.84 -7.50 -21.25
C ALA A 133 -19.30 -7.42 -20.75
N ALA A 134 -19.61 -6.64 -19.71
CA ALA A 134 -20.95 -6.69 -19.10
C ALA A 134 -22.09 -6.23 -20.02
N TYR A 135 -21.82 -5.36 -21.00
CA TYR A 135 -22.83 -4.98 -22.01
C TYR A 135 -23.14 -6.09 -23.02
N SER A 136 -22.19 -6.99 -23.29
CA SER A 136 -22.34 -8.11 -24.22
C SER A 136 -22.59 -9.43 -23.50
N ALA A 137 -22.91 -9.37 -22.20
CA ALA A 137 -23.09 -10.55 -21.37
C ALA A 137 -24.39 -11.31 -21.71
N PRO A 138 -24.38 -12.66 -21.67
CA PRO A 138 -25.57 -13.47 -21.84
C PRO A 138 -26.50 -13.47 -20.61
N LEU A 139 -26.02 -12.97 -19.47
CA LEU A 139 -26.77 -12.88 -18.21
C LEU A 139 -27.12 -11.42 -17.89
N PRO A 140 -28.12 -11.16 -17.02
CA PRO A 140 -28.39 -9.81 -16.52
C PRO A 140 -27.12 -9.17 -15.97
N ALA A 141 -26.87 -7.91 -16.31
CA ALA A 141 -25.63 -7.20 -16.00
C ALA A 141 -25.29 -7.24 -14.50
N ALA A 142 -26.30 -7.23 -13.62
CA ALA A 142 -26.10 -7.36 -12.18
C ALA A 142 -25.32 -8.63 -11.79
N TRP A 143 -25.73 -9.80 -12.31
CA TRP A 143 -25.08 -11.07 -12.02
C TRP A 143 -23.72 -11.19 -12.69
N TRP A 144 -23.57 -10.65 -13.90
CA TRP A 144 -22.32 -10.66 -14.62
C TRP A 144 -21.24 -9.80 -13.92
N LEU A 145 -21.60 -8.57 -13.52
CA LEU A 145 -20.72 -7.70 -12.75
C LEU A 145 -20.41 -8.28 -11.38
N LEU A 146 -21.37 -8.93 -10.73
CA LEU A 146 -21.13 -9.65 -9.47
C LEU A 146 -20.09 -10.76 -9.67
N ALA A 147 -20.23 -11.57 -10.73
CA ALA A 147 -19.28 -12.63 -11.07
C ALA A 147 -17.89 -12.06 -11.38
N ALA A 148 -17.79 -10.98 -12.17
CA ALA A 148 -16.53 -10.30 -12.45
C ALA A 148 -15.79 -9.89 -11.15
N ARG A 149 -16.53 -9.30 -10.20
CA ARG A 149 -16.01 -8.90 -8.89
C ARG A 149 -15.65 -10.09 -8.01
N ALA A 150 -16.44 -11.15 -8.02
CA ALA A 150 -16.16 -12.38 -7.29
C ALA A 150 -14.89 -13.07 -7.81
N VAL A 151 -14.73 -13.16 -9.14
CA VAL A 151 -13.53 -13.70 -9.80
C VAL A 151 -12.29 -12.88 -9.40
N MET A 152 -12.35 -11.55 -9.47
CA MET A 152 -11.26 -10.70 -8.94
C MET A 152 -10.99 -10.93 -7.44
N GLY A 153 -12.01 -11.31 -6.66
CA GLY A 153 -11.87 -11.68 -5.25
C GLY A 153 -11.23 -13.05 -5.01
N LEU A 154 -11.42 -14.02 -5.91
CA LEU A 154 -10.68 -15.30 -5.89
C LEU A 154 -9.18 -15.06 -6.08
N CYS A 155 -8.82 -14.00 -6.80
CA CYS A 155 -7.45 -13.48 -6.96
C CYS A 155 -6.95 -12.70 -5.75
N GLY A 156 -7.76 -12.59 -4.70
CA GLY A 156 -7.55 -11.74 -3.55
C GLY A 156 -6.18 -11.89 -2.91
N GLY A 157 -5.48 -13.00 -3.15
CA GLY A 157 -4.11 -13.22 -2.74
C GLY A 157 -3.04 -12.28 -3.30
N GLN A 158 -3.28 -11.25 -4.13
CA GLN A 158 -2.16 -10.38 -4.58
C GLN A 158 -1.42 -9.68 -3.43
N LEU A 159 -2.15 -9.17 -2.44
CA LEU A 159 -1.54 -8.64 -1.22
C LEU A 159 -0.78 -9.75 -0.49
N GLU A 160 -1.43 -10.89 -0.29
CA GLU A 160 -0.87 -12.00 0.48
C GLU A 160 0.32 -12.64 -0.24
N LEU A 161 0.35 -12.68 -1.57
CA LEU A 161 1.46 -13.14 -2.41
C LEU A 161 2.63 -12.18 -2.30
N LEU A 162 2.38 -10.86 -2.38
CA LEU A 162 3.43 -9.86 -2.13
C LEU A 162 4.00 -9.99 -0.72
N MET A 163 3.14 -10.10 0.29
CA MET A 163 3.59 -10.23 1.68
C MET A 163 4.25 -11.58 1.96
N THR A 164 3.82 -12.66 1.31
CA THR A 164 4.48 -13.98 1.37
C THR A 164 5.86 -13.93 0.72
N TYR A 165 5.97 -13.28 -0.44
CA TYR A 165 7.26 -13.11 -1.12
C TYR A 165 8.20 -12.21 -0.31
N VAL A 166 7.69 -11.13 0.31
CA VAL A 166 8.47 -10.32 1.24
C VAL A 166 8.91 -11.16 2.44
N ALA A 167 8.01 -11.97 3.02
CA ALA A 167 8.33 -12.79 4.17
C ALA A 167 9.43 -13.83 3.89
N HIS A 168 9.39 -14.53 2.74
CA HIS A 168 10.39 -15.54 2.38
C HIS A 168 11.64 -14.94 1.72
N GLY A 169 11.45 -13.93 0.87
CA GLY A 169 12.49 -13.34 0.05
C GLY A 169 13.22 -12.16 0.68
N THR A 170 13.07 -11.88 1.98
CA THR A 170 13.84 -10.82 2.66
C THR A 170 14.37 -11.29 4.01
N SER A 171 15.57 -10.85 4.37
CA SER A 171 16.16 -11.05 5.70
C SER A 171 15.45 -10.19 6.74
N SER A 172 15.63 -10.51 8.02
CA SER A 172 15.08 -9.76 9.15
C SER A 172 15.37 -8.26 9.07
N GLU A 173 16.59 -7.87 8.68
CA GLU A 173 17.01 -6.47 8.53
C GLU A 173 16.26 -5.73 7.42
N GLU A 174 16.01 -6.38 6.27
CA GLU A 174 15.36 -5.75 5.12
C GLU A 174 13.83 -5.79 5.20
N ARG A 175 13.28 -6.74 5.98
CA ARG A 175 11.85 -7.09 6.00
C ARG A 175 10.97 -5.90 6.38
N VAL A 176 11.39 -5.09 7.36
CA VAL A 176 10.62 -3.92 7.80
C VAL A 176 10.48 -2.91 6.66
N LEU A 177 11.60 -2.59 5.99
CA LEU A 177 11.60 -1.65 4.85
C LEU A 177 10.82 -2.19 3.66
N ALA A 178 11.00 -3.48 3.32
CA ALA A 178 10.30 -4.11 2.21
C ALA A 178 8.78 -4.17 2.45
N THR A 179 8.35 -4.45 3.69
CA THR A 179 6.93 -4.44 4.08
C THR A 179 6.34 -3.03 4.00
N ALA A 180 7.09 -2.01 4.45
CA ALA A 180 6.67 -0.62 4.34
C ALA A 180 6.55 -0.16 2.87
N GLN A 181 7.50 -0.54 2.02
CA GLN A 181 7.46 -0.28 0.58
C GLN A 181 6.26 -0.96 -0.09
N ALA A 182 6.00 -2.23 0.23
CA ALA A 182 4.85 -2.97 -0.26
C ALA A 182 3.55 -2.25 0.10
N GLY A 183 3.35 -1.90 1.37
CA GLY A 183 2.19 -1.14 1.85
C GLY A 183 2.04 0.22 1.15
N GLY A 184 3.14 0.95 0.97
CA GLY A 184 3.16 2.23 0.25
C GLY A 184 2.72 2.09 -1.21
N THR A 185 3.20 1.07 -1.93
CA THR A 185 2.81 0.81 -3.32
C THR A 185 1.33 0.46 -3.45
N ILE A 186 0.79 -0.34 -2.52
CA ILE A 186 -0.65 -0.65 -2.45
C ILE A 186 -1.49 0.61 -2.18
N GLY A 187 -1.01 1.46 -1.28
CA GLY A 187 -1.60 2.76 -1.00
C GLY A 187 -1.69 3.65 -2.23
N ILE A 188 -0.62 3.69 -3.05
CA ILE A 188 -0.59 4.46 -4.31
C ILE A 188 -1.64 3.93 -5.31
N GLY A 189 -1.74 2.61 -5.49
CA GLY A 189 -2.73 2.01 -6.39
C GLY A 189 -4.16 2.38 -5.98
N THR A 190 -4.46 2.30 -4.68
CA THR A 190 -5.79 2.66 -4.15
C THR A 190 -6.07 4.16 -4.31
N LEU A 191 -5.08 5.00 -3.98
CA LEU A 191 -5.11 6.47 -4.07
C LEU A 191 -5.41 6.97 -5.49
N LEU A 192 -4.79 6.38 -6.52
CA LEU A 192 -4.91 6.85 -7.90
C LEU A 192 -6.22 6.45 -8.57
N GLY A 193 -6.92 5.42 -8.08
CA GLY A 193 -8.12 4.88 -8.73
C GLY A 193 -9.23 5.90 -8.99
N PRO A 194 -9.68 6.68 -7.99
CA PRO A 194 -10.71 7.69 -8.22
C PRO A 194 -10.28 8.78 -9.22
N GLY A 195 -8.98 9.06 -9.30
CA GLY A 195 -8.42 9.97 -10.32
C GLY A 195 -8.52 9.41 -11.73
N VAL A 196 -8.27 8.10 -11.91
CA VAL A 196 -8.47 7.42 -13.21
C VAL A 196 -9.95 7.43 -13.58
N VAL A 197 -10.85 7.18 -12.63
CA VAL A 197 -12.31 7.29 -12.85
C VAL A 197 -12.70 8.68 -13.36
N ALA A 198 -12.18 9.74 -12.72
CA ALA A 198 -12.44 11.12 -13.13
C ALA A 198 -11.87 11.46 -14.52
N LEU A 199 -10.76 10.84 -14.91
CA LEU A 199 -10.20 11.00 -16.26
C LEU A 199 -11.03 10.25 -17.31
N MET A 200 -11.49 9.04 -16.99
CA MET A 200 -12.27 8.22 -17.91
C MET A 200 -13.68 8.76 -18.13
N SER A 201 -14.20 9.59 -17.22
CA SER A 201 -15.53 10.21 -17.39
C SER A 201 -15.62 11.25 -18.51
N TYR A 202 -14.49 11.71 -19.06
CA TYR A 202 -14.47 12.51 -20.28
C TYR A 202 -14.85 11.72 -21.54
N ILE A 203 -14.76 10.37 -21.52
CA ILE A 203 -15.23 9.50 -22.61
C ILE A 203 -16.76 9.47 -22.66
N GLY A 204 -17.41 9.60 -21.50
CA GLY A 204 -18.87 9.55 -21.36
C GLY A 204 -19.45 8.13 -21.29
N THR A 205 -20.75 8.08 -20.98
CA THR A 205 -21.54 6.84 -20.88
C THR A 205 -21.77 6.17 -22.22
N GLU A 206 -21.94 6.94 -23.29
CA GLU A 206 -22.26 6.37 -24.59
C GLU A 206 -21.07 5.70 -25.26
N GLY A 207 -19.91 6.38 -25.24
CA GLY A 207 -18.67 5.90 -25.84
C GLY A 207 -18.80 5.59 -27.33
N PHE A 208 -18.08 4.58 -27.79
CA PHE A 208 -18.21 4.01 -29.14
C PHE A 208 -18.32 2.48 -29.06
N SER A 209 -18.83 1.82 -30.11
CA SER A 209 -18.92 0.35 -30.15
C SER A 209 -18.05 -0.20 -31.27
N ALA A 210 -17.26 -1.23 -31.00
CA ALA A 210 -16.42 -1.92 -31.97
C ALA A 210 -16.32 -3.41 -31.63
N ALA A 211 -16.25 -4.28 -32.64
CA ALA A 211 -16.12 -5.74 -32.48
C ALA A 211 -17.15 -6.37 -31.50
N GLY A 212 -18.39 -5.88 -31.49
CA GLY A 212 -19.46 -6.36 -30.59
C GLY A 212 -19.31 -5.95 -29.12
N MET A 213 -18.33 -5.10 -28.79
CA MET A 213 -18.12 -4.54 -27.45
C MET A 213 -18.35 -3.03 -27.43
N ARG A 214 -18.92 -2.54 -26.33
CA ARG A 214 -19.09 -1.10 -26.08
C ARG A 214 -17.89 -0.57 -25.30
N PHE A 215 -17.21 0.42 -25.87
CA PHE A 215 -16.07 1.12 -25.28
C PHE A 215 -16.52 2.46 -24.73
N ASN A 216 -16.84 2.50 -23.44
CA ASN A 216 -17.24 3.71 -22.73
C ASN A 216 -16.41 3.89 -21.45
N GLN A 217 -16.74 4.92 -20.66
CA GLN A 217 -16.01 5.22 -19.42
C GLN A 217 -15.91 4.04 -18.43
N PHE A 218 -16.83 3.06 -18.45
CA PHE A 218 -16.82 1.92 -17.52
C PHE A 218 -15.98 0.74 -18.02
N THR A 219 -16.03 0.48 -19.33
CA THR A 219 -15.36 -0.67 -19.94
C THR A 219 -13.89 -0.37 -20.25
N VAL A 220 -13.61 0.83 -20.78
CA VAL A 220 -12.25 1.27 -21.16
C VAL A 220 -11.34 1.36 -19.93
N SER A 221 -11.86 1.88 -18.83
CA SER A 221 -11.16 1.97 -17.54
C SER A 221 -10.57 0.61 -17.12
N SER A 222 -11.40 -0.44 -17.13
CA SER A 222 -10.99 -1.77 -16.73
C SER A 222 -10.12 -2.45 -17.78
N LEU A 223 -10.43 -2.30 -19.08
CA LEU A 223 -9.64 -2.91 -20.16
C LEU A 223 -8.19 -2.40 -20.17
N LEU A 224 -8.01 -1.07 -20.09
CA LEU A 224 -6.68 -0.46 -20.14
C LEU A 224 -5.81 -0.95 -18.97
N LEU A 225 -6.36 -0.94 -17.76
CA LEU A 225 -5.63 -1.39 -16.57
C LEU A 225 -5.39 -2.90 -16.57
N THR A 226 -6.33 -3.69 -17.08
CA THR A 226 -6.18 -5.14 -17.23
C THR A 226 -5.12 -5.49 -18.28
N ALA A 227 -5.05 -4.76 -19.38
CA ALA A 227 -4.00 -4.92 -20.39
C ALA A 227 -2.61 -4.61 -19.81
N LEU A 228 -2.50 -3.51 -19.05
CA LEU A 228 -1.25 -3.15 -18.36
C LEU A 228 -0.86 -4.21 -17.32
N PHE A 229 -1.82 -4.69 -16.53
CA PHE A 229 -1.61 -5.77 -15.56
C PHE A 229 -1.15 -7.07 -16.25
N THR A 230 -1.73 -7.40 -17.40
CA THR A 230 -1.34 -8.56 -18.21
C THR A 230 0.10 -8.42 -18.71
N ALA A 231 0.49 -7.25 -19.21
CA ALA A 231 1.87 -6.99 -19.65
C ALA A 231 2.88 -7.16 -18.50
N VAL A 232 2.57 -6.66 -17.31
CA VAL A 232 3.41 -6.85 -16.11
C VAL A 232 3.43 -8.31 -15.66
N THR A 233 2.32 -9.03 -15.80
CA THR A 233 2.23 -10.46 -15.50
C THR A 233 3.15 -11.27 -16.44
N VAL A 234 3.13 -10.98 -17.75
CA VAL A 234 4.04 -11.61 -18.72
C VAL A 234 5.49 -11.31 -18.39
N ALA A 235 5.83 -10.06 -18.07
CA ALA A 235 7.17 -9.70 -17.63
C ALA A 235 7.58 -10.44 -16.34
N SER A 236 6.65 -10.64 -15.40
CA SER A 236 6.91 -11.38 -14.16
C SER A 236 7.19 -12.88 -14.39
N CYS A 237 6.60 -13.48 -15.43
CA CYS A 237 6.88 -14.86 -15.82
C CYS A 237 8.32 -15.04 -16.36
N CYS A 238 8.84 -14.05 -17.08
CA CYS A 238 10.18 -14.07 -17.65
C CYS A 238 11.27 -13.72 -16.63
N LEU A 239 10.95 -12.88 -15.64
CA LEU A 239 11.90 -12.34 -14.65
C LEU A 239 11.77 -13.00 -13.27
N PHE A 240 10.98 -14.06 -13.16
CA PHE A 240 10.76 -14.79 -11.92
C PHE A 240 12.08 -15.21 -11.28
N THR A 241 12.25 -14.91 -9.99
CA THR A 241 13.38 -15.35 -9.19
C THR A 241 12.83 -15.94 -7.90
N ASP A 242 13.19 -17.18 -7.61
CA ASP A 242 12.88 -17.79 -6.32
C ASP A 242 13.91 -17.32 -5.28
N SER A 243 13.45 -17.03 -4.07
CA SER A 243 14.34 -16.61 -2.99
C SER A 243 13.74 -16.98 -1.65
N ASP A 244 14.40 -17.86 -0.93
CA ASP A 244 13.97 -18.34 0.39
C ASP A 244 15.03 -17.98 1.46
N ILE A 245 15.33 -16.68 1.53
CA ILE A 245 16.34 -16.09 2.42
C ILE A 245 15.92 -16.27 3.88
N ALA A 246 14.62 -16.15 4.16
CA ALA A 246 14.10 -16.27 5.52
C ALA A 246 14.12 -17.72 6.04
N ALA A 247 13.93 -18.72 5.18
CA ALA A 247 14.11 -20.12 5.58
C ALA A 247 15.56 -20.42 5.97
N GLU A 248 16.52 -19.84 5.24
CA GLU A 248 17.94 -19.97 5.56
C GLU A 248 18.31 -19.26 6.87
N GLU A 249 17.85 -18.03 7.04
CA GLU A 249 18.04 -17.24 8.27
C GLU A 249 17.37 -17.91 9.50
N SER A 250 16.17 -18.48 9.35
CA SER A 250 15.47 -19.17 10.44
C SER A 250 16.08 -20.52 10.81
N ARG A 251 16.70 -21.24 9.86
CA ARG A 251 17.53 -22.43 10.16
C ARG A 251 18.73 -22.07 11.03
N MET A 252 19.26 -20.85 10.88
CA MET A 252 20.40 -20.37 11.67
C MET A 252 20.02 -19.81 13.05
N LEU A 253 18.78 -19.35 13.25
CA LEU A 253 18.36 -18.57 14.44
C LEU A 253 17.36 -19.29 15.37
N ALA A 254 17.26 -20.62 15.30
CA ALA A 254 16.20 -21.37 15.96
C ALA A 254 16.30 -21.43 17.50
N LEU A 255 16.11 -20.32 18.21
CA LEU A 255 15.90 -20.31 19.67
C LEU A 255 15.01 -19.16 20.15
N SER A 256 14.24 -19.48 21.19
CA SER A 256 13.39 -18.65 22.05
C SER A 256 11.92 -18.45 21.63
N HIS A 257 11.07 -19.28 22.24
CA HIS A 257 9.63 -19.06 22.31
C HIS A 257 9.27 -18.75 23.77
N GLN A 258 8.82 -17.53 24.05
CA GLN A 258 8.04 -17.26 25.26
C GLN A 258 6.60 -16.86 24.91
N ARG A 259 5.67 -17.43 25.68
CA ARG A 259 4.22 -17.34 25.47
C ARG A 259 3.63 -16.43 26.54
N HIS A 260 3.11 -15.28 26.13
CA HIS A 260 2.30 -14.41 26.98
C HIS A 260 0.80 -14.66 26.79
N ARG A 261 0.02 -14.32 27.81
CA ARG A 261 -1.44 -14.42 27.84
C ARG A 261 -2.05 -13.26 27.03
N ALA A 262 -2.83 -13.58 25.99
CA ALA A 262 -3.46 -12.59 25.12
C ALA A 262 -4.61 -11.85 25.83
N GLN A 263 -4.70 -10.53 25.64
CA GLN A 263 -5.80 -9.69 26.13
C GLN A 263 -6.93 -9.64 25.10
N TRP A 264 -7.84 -10.62 25.14
CA TRP A 264 -8.86 -10.86 24.10
C TRP A 264 -9.81 -9.69 23.82
N PHE A 265 -10.21 -8.92 24.84
CA PHE A 265 -11.15 -7.81 24.64
C PHE A 265 -10.51 -6.61 23.91
N GLY A 266 -9.27 -6.24 24.26
CA GLY A 266 -8.51 -5.22 23.53
C GLY A 266 -8.25 -5.62 22.08
N LEU A 267 -7.92 -6.90 21.84
CA LEU A 267 -7.79 -7.45 20.48
C LEU A 267 -9.10 -7.34 19.70
N PHE A 268 -10.24 -7.67 20.33
CA PHE A 268 -11.56 -7.56 19.71
C PHE A 268 -11.88 -6.11 19.28
N VAL A 269 -11.57 -5.12 20.13
CA VAL A 269 -11.74 -3.70 19.78
C VAL A 269 -10.89 -3.31 18.56
N CYS A 270 -9.63 -3.75 18.50
CA CYS A 270 -8.77 -3.50 17.34
C CYS A 270 -9.32 -4.16 16.05
N LEU A 271 -9.89 -5.36 16.15
CA LEU A 271 -10.54 -6.03 15.01
C LEU A 271 -11.74 -5.24 14.51
N LEU A 272 -12.61 -4.78 15.40
CA LEU A 272 -13.78 -3.95 15.05
C LEU A 272 -13.37 -2.59 14.48
N ALA A 273 -12.35 -1.95 15.04
CA ALA A 273 -11.79 -0.69 14.52
C ALA A 273 -11.26 -0.84 13.09
N SER A 274 -10.60 -1.97 12.80
CA SER A 274 -10.11 -2.29 11.46
C SER A 274 -11.25 -2.54 10.48
N ALA A 275 -12.30 -3.24 10.91
CA ALA A 275 -13.51 -3.45 10.11
C ALA A 275 -14.24 -2.13 9.82
N HIS A 276 -14.38 -1.25 10.82
CA HIS A 276 -15.01 0.05 10.66
C HIS A 276 -14.24 0.96 9.71
N SER A 277 -12.92 1.10 9.89
CA SER A 277 -12.06 1.94 9.05
C SER A 277 -12.29 1.68 7.56
N PHE A 278 -12.16 0.42 7.14
CA PHE A 278 -12.33 0.08 5.73
C PHE A 278 -13.80 -0.01 5.29
N GLY A 279 -14.72 -0.35 6.19
CA GLY A 279 -16.15 -0.36 5.89
C GLY A 279 -16.69 1.03 5.58
N ALA A 280 -16.37 2.02 6.43
CA ALA A 280 -16.81 3.41 6.28
C ALA A 280 -16.23 4.07 5.02
N MET A 281 -14.96 3.81 4.69
CA MET A 281 -14.35 4.28 3.45
C MET A 281 -15.04 3.69 2.22
N ARG A 282 -15.28 2.37 2.22
CA ARG A 282 -15.93 1.67 1.09
C ARG A 282 -17.38 2.08 0.89
N LEU A 283 -18.07 2.41 1.96
CA LEU A 283 -19.43 2.95 1.89
C LEU A 283 -19.46 4.25 1.09
N HIS A 284 -18.55 5.18 1.39
CA HIS A 284 -18.47 6.45 0.66
C HIS A 284 -18.08 6.25 -0.81
N GLU A 285 -17.11 5.38 -1.10
CA GLU A 285 -16.77 5.04 -2.50
C GLU A 285 -17.97 4.50 -3.28
N SER A 286 -18.86 3.74 -2.63
CA SER A 286 -20.06 3.16 -3.24
C SER A 286 -21.24 4.13 -3.35
N LEU A 287 -21.42 5.03 -2.38
CA LEU A 287 -22.61 5.90 -2.29
C LEU A 287 -22.39 7.32 -2.80
N LEU A 288 -21.15 7.80 -2.95
CA LEU A 288 -20.90 9.19 -3.27
C LEU A 288 -21.50 9.61 -4.62
N VAL A 289 -21.37 8.77 -5.66
CA VAL A 289 -21.97 9.03 -6.98
C VAL A 289 -23.51 9.08 -6.94
N PRO A 290 -24.24 8.07 -6.41
CA PRO A 290 -25.69 8.16 -6.32
C PRO A 290 -26.14 9.32 -5.43
N MET A 291 -25.43 9.63 -4.34
CA MET A 291 -25.72 10.81 -3.52
C MET A 291 -25.61 12.11 -4.31
N MET A 292 -24.60 12.26 -5.16
CA MET A 292 -24.43 13.46 -5.98
C MET A 292 -25.55 13.62 -7.02
N MET A 293 -26.00 12.51 -7.62
CA MET A 293 -27.10 12.51 -8.59
C MET A 293 -28.45 12.82 -7.92
N GLU A 294 -28.70 12.26 -6.73
CA GLU A 294 -29.97 12.41 -6.00
C GLU A 294 -30.08 13.74 -5.26
N LEU A 295 -29.06 14.15 -4.51
CA LEU A 295 -29.12 15.37 -3.69
C LEU A 295 -28.94 16.66 -4.49
N TYR A 296 -28.11 16.62 -5.55
CA TYR A 296 -27.79 17.81 -6.36
C TYR A 296 -28.38 17.78 -7.77
N GLY A 297 -29.01 16.67 -8.19
CA GLY A 297 -29.54 16.53 -9.54
C GLY A 297 -28.47 16.49 -10.64
N TRP A 298 -27.22 16.16 -10.28
CA TRP A 298 -26.10 16.17 -11.21
C TRP A 298 -26.22 15.06 -12.25
N GLU A 299 -25.71 15.35 -13.45
CA GLU A 299 -25.58 14.35 -14.50
C GLU A 299 -24.56 13.28 -14.14
N GLU A 300 -24.75 12.08 -14.67
CA GLU A 300 -23.90 10.91 -14.37
C GLU A 300 -22.40 11.18 -14.62
N ASN A 301 -22.05 11.78 -15.77
CA ASN A 301 -20.66 12.11 -16.10
C ASN A 301 -20.07 13.15 -15.13
N ARG A 302 -20.86 14.15 -14.71
CA ARG A 302 -20.43 15.17 -13.75
C ARG A 302 -20.29 14.56 -12.35
N ALA A 303 -21.29 13.82 -11.89
CA ALA A 303 -21.29 13.16 -10.59
C ALA A 303 -20.11 12.19 -10.45
N LEU A 304 -19.83 11.39 -11.48
CA LEU A 304 -18.69 10.47 -11.46
C LEU A 304 -17.34 11.20 -11.45
N ARG A 305 -17.22 12.28 -12.22
CA ARG A 305 -16.00 13.10 -12.28
C ARG A 305 -15.71 13.80 -10.96
N ASP A 306 -16.70 14.47 -10.40
CA ASP A 306 -16.56 15.22 -9.15
C ASP A 306 -16.39 14.25 -7.96
N ALA A 307 -17.10 13.12 -7.92
CA ALA A 307 -16.87 12.07 -6.92
C ALA A 307 -15.44 11.50 -7.00
N GLY A 308 -14.94 11.23 -8.21
CA GLY A 308 -13.57 10.76 -8.41
C GLY A 308 -12.53 11.76 -7.89
N LEU A 309 -12.71 13.06 -8.15
CA LEU A 309 -11.83 14.13 -7.64
C LEU A 309 -11.91 14.27 -6.11
N VAL A 310 -13.11 14.21 -5.52
CA VAL A 310 -13.30 14.28 -4.07
C VAL A 310 -12.64 13.09 -3.37
N LEU A 311 -12.82 11.87 -3.87
CA LEU A 311 -12.20 10.66 -3.32
C LEU A 311 -10.68 10.65 -3.48
N LEU A 312 -10.16 11.17 -4.60
CA LEU A 312 -8.72 11.35 -4.80
C LEU A 312 -8.16 12.34 -3.77
N LEU A 313 -8.80 13.50 -3.61
CA LEU A 313 -8.41 14.50 -2.62
C LEU A 313 -8.44 13.93 -1.20
N ALA A 314 -9.52 13.22 -0.84
CA ALA A 314 -9.68 12.55 0.44
C ALA A 314 -8.55 11.55 0.70
N SER A 315 -8.17 10.77 -0.31
CA SER A 315 -7.10 9.79 -0.22
C SER A 315 -5.71 10.44 -0.08
N VAL A 316 -5.45 11.57 -0.77
CA VAL A 316 -4.20 12.35 -0.59
C VAL A 316 -4.09 12.89 0.83
N VAL A 317 -5.17 13.51 1.33
CA VAL A 317 -5.23 14.07 2.68
C VAL A 317 -5.09 12.97 3.72
N ALA A 318 -5.78 11.84 3.54
CA ALA A 318 -5.68 10.69 4.43
C ALA A 318 -4.25 10.13 4.50
N MET A 319 -3.56 9.99 3.37
CA MET A 319 -2.17 9.52 3.34
C MET A 319 -1.22 10.49 4.06
N ALA A 320 -1.41 11.80 3.87
CA ALA A 320 -0.64 12.82 4.58
C ALA A 320 -0.86 12.73 6.09
N ILE A 321 -2.12 12.75 6.55
CA ILE A 321 -2.46 12.67 7.98
C ILE A 321 -1.97 11.35 8.60
N ASN A 322 -2.14 10.22 7.90
CA ASN A 322 -1.64 8.93 8.36
C ASN A 322 -0.11 8.93 8.54
N SER A 323 0.62 9.60 7.65
CA SER A 323 2.09 9.75 7.78
C SER A 323 2.48 10.61 8.99
N LEU A 324 1.69 11.64 9.32
CA LEU A 324 1.89 12.43 10.54
C LEU A 324 1.52 11.66 11.81
N SER A 325 0.59 10.71 11.73
CA SER A 325 0.14 9.92 12.88
C SER A 325 1.27 9.11 13.54
N ALA A 326 2.29 8.71 12.78
CA ALA A 326 3.48 8.06 13.32
C ALA A 326 4.22 8.94 14.35
N ARG A 327 4.33 10.24 14.08
CA ARG A 327 4.94 11.21 15.01
C ARG A 327 4.07 11.40 16.25
N ALA A 328 2.75 11.46 16.06
CA ALA A 328 1.80 11.55 17.17
C ALA A 328 1.86 10.31 18.06
N SER A 329 1.97 9.11 17.47
CA SER A 329 2.12 7.85 18.19
C SER A 329 3.44 7.80 18.98
N GLN A 330 4.54 8.27 18.41
CA GLN A 330 5.82 8.35 19.14
C GLN A 330 5.74 9.28 20.36
N LYS A 331 5.01 10.40 20.24
CA LYS A 331 4.91 11.41 21.31
C LYS A 331 3.88 11.06 22.38
N HIS A 332 2.71 10.56 21.98
CA HIS A 332 1.55 10.38 22.85
C HIS A 332 1.18 8.90 23.08
N GLY A 333 1.86 7.97 22.40
CA GLY A 333 1.50 6.55 22.39
C GLY A 333 0.38 6.22 21.39
N GLU A 334 0.18 4.92 21.15
CA GLU A 334 -0.81 4.43 20.15
C GLU A 334 -2.27 4.65 20.61
N ARG A 335 -2.56 4.53 21.91
CA ARG A 335 -3.95 4.56 22.40
C ARG A 335 -4.63 5.92 22.22
N PRO A 336 -3.99 7.05 22.58
CA PRO A 336 -4.61 8.36 22.33
C PRO A 336 -4.80 8.65 20.85
N VAL A 337 -3.90 8.15 19.99
CA VAL A 337 -4.04 8.26 18.52
C VAL A 337 -5.23 7.44 18.03
N LEU A 338 -5.43 6.23 18.54
CA LEU A 338 -6.58 5.38 18.23
C LEU A 338 -7.90 6.06 18.65
N ILE A 339 -7.97 6.58 19.88
CA ILE A 339 -9.16 7.31 20.37
C ILE A 339 -9.39 8.59 19.55
N GLY A 340 -8.34 9.34 19.24
CA GLY A 340 -8.41 10.51 18.37
C GLY A 340 -8.93 10.19 16.97
N ALA A 341 -8.55 9.04 16.40
CA ALA A 341 -9.07 8.58 15.12
C ALA A 341 -10.56 8.21 15.19
N LEU A 342 -11.00 7.55 16.27
CA LEU A 342 -12.42 7.27 16.50
C LEU A 342 -13.26 8.54 16.71
N LEU A 343 -12.72 9.54 17.41
CA LEU A 343 -13.35 10.86 17.53
C LEU A 343 -13.45 11.57 16.17
N GLY A 344 -12.39 11.51 15.35
CA GLY A 344 -12.41 12.00 13.98
C GLY A 344 -13.48 11.30 13.13
N ALA A 345 -13.62 9.98 13.26
CA ALA A 345 -14.65 9.21 12.59
C ALA A 345 -16.06 9.62 13.06
N LEU A 346 -16.24 9.88 14.36
CA LEU A 346 -17.52 10.34 14.92
C LEU A 346 -17.90 11.72 14.39
N ILE A 347 -16.95 12.65 14.37
CA ILE A 347 -17.16 13.99 13.80
C ILE A 347 -17.51 13.86 12.31
N SER A 348 -16.83 12.99 11.56
CA SER A 348 -17.12 12.77 10.15
C SER A 348 -18.53 12.23 9.89
N SER A 349 -19.02 11.30 10.72
CA SER A 349 -20.37 10.75 10.56
C SER A 349 -21.45 11.77 10.94
N VAL A 350 -21.19 12.62 11.94
CA VAL A 350 -22.08 13.73 12.32
C VAL A 350 -22.12 14.81 11.24
N LEU A 351 -20.98 15.12 10.59
CA LEU A 351 -20.94 16.01 9.43
C LEU A 351 -21.76 15.50 8.24
N GLY A 352 -22.08 14.21 8.16
CA GLY A 352 -22.97 13.69 7.13
C GLY A 352 -24.47 13.99 7.38
N LEU A 353 -24.83 14.48 8.57
CA LEU A 353 -26.19 14.87 8.92
C LEU A 353 -26.50 16.29 8.45
N PRO A 354 -27.75 16.61 8.06
CA PRO A 354 -28.16 17.97 7.74
C PRO A 354 -28.25 18.84 9.01
N LEU A 355 -27.10 19.35 9.46
CA LEU A 355 -26.93 20.10 10.72
C LEU A 355 -27.72 21.42 10.74
N GLU A 356 -27.82 22.10 9.59
CA GLU A 356 -28.53 23.39 9.50
C GLU A 356 -30.03 23.22 9.73
N GLU A 357 -30.64 22.15 9.23
CA GLU A 357 -32.07 21.92 9.39
C GLU A 357 -32.42 21.40 10.79
N LEU A 358 -31.52 20.64 11.44
CA LEU A 358 -31.64 20.29 12.86
C LEU A 358 -31.58 21.54 13.77
N ALA A 359 -30.68 22.48 13.45
CA ALA A 359 -30.54 23.74 14.18
C ALA A 359 -31.74 24.68 13.97
N LEU A 360 -32.38 24.63 12.80
CA LEU A 360 -33.55 25.44 12.46
C LEU A 360 -34.87 24.80 12.91
N SER A 361 -34.97 23.47 12.95
CA SER A 361 -36.15 22.73 13.44
C SER A 361 -36.38 22.87 14.94
N GLN A 362 -35.36 23.24 15.72
CA GLN A 362 -35.50 23.52 17.16
C GLN A 362 -35.95 24.96 17.46
N ARG A 363 -36.07 25.83 16.45
CA ARG A 363 -36.72 27.13 16.62
C ARG A 363 -38.23 26.95 16.46
N ALA A 364 -38.95 27.25 17.55
CA ALA A 364 -40.40 27.13 17.69
C ALA A 364 -41.22 27.55 16.46
N PRO A 365 -42.38 26.91 16.19
CA PRO A 365 -43.27 27.29 15.11
C PRO A 365 -43.89 28.66 15.45
N GLY A 366 -43.31 29.74 14.94
CA GLY A 366 -43.76 31.11 15.21
C GLY A 366 -42.68 32.18 15.07
N ALA A 367 -41.39 31.82 15.04
CA ALA A 367 -40.35 32.78 14.71
C ALA A 367 -40.31 32.99 13.19
N GLY A 368 -40.84 34.13 12.72
CA GLY A 368 -40.87 34.48 11.31
C GLY A 368 -39.53 34.27 10.61
N ARG A 369 -39.59 33.84 9.34
CA ARG A 369 -38.46 33.64 8.42
C ARG A 369 -37.58 34.90 8.35
N ARG A 370 -36.66 35.07 9.30
CA ARG A 370 -35.51 35.96 9.16
C ARG A 370 -34.32 35.08 8.84
N SER A 371 -34.07 34.96 7.54
CA SER A 371 -32.85 34.44 6.96
C SER A 371 -31.66 35.18 7.57
N LEU A 372 -30.98 34.57 8.54
CA LEU A 372 -29.68 35.04 9.01
C LEU A 372 -28.63 34.50 8.03
N THR A 373 -28.52 35.13 6.87
CA THR A 373 -27.50 34.81 5.86
C THR A 373 -26.15 35.30 6.33
N LEU A 374 -25.28 34.41 6.82
CA LEU A 374 -23.87 34.74 7.05
C LEU A 374 -23.02 34.58 5.78
N TRP A 375 -23.55 34.04 4.67
CA TRP A 375 -22.84 33.85 3.40
C TRP A 375 -23.80 33.87 2.19
N PRO A 376 -24.16 35.04 1.64
CA PRO A 376 -25.09 35.13 0.52
C PRO A 376 -24.54 34.55 -0.80
N GLU A 377 -23.21 34.52 -0.95
CA GLU A 377 -22.55 34.25 -2.25
C GLU A 377 -22.29 32.77 -2.55
N LEU A 378 -22.53 31.85 -1.59
CA LEU A 378 -22.38 30.39 -1.79
C LEU A 378 -23.70 29.65 -2.00
N LEU A 379 -24.84 30.31 -1.77
CA LEU A 379 -26.19 29.75 -1.91
C LEU A 379 -26.80 29.98 -3.31
N SER A 380 -26.12 30.73 -4.18
CA SER A 380 -26.50 30.91 -5.58
C SER A 380 -26.10 29.72 -6.48
N ALA A 381 -26.15 28.50 -5.95
CA ALA A 381 -26.33 27.33 -6.80
C ALA A 381 -27.83 27.19 -7.16
N SER A 382 -28.37 28.23 -7.79
CA SER A 382 -29.60 28.15 -8.57
C SER A 382 -29.30 27.34 -9.84
N GLY A 383 -29.13 26.03 -9.68
CA GLY A 383 -29.32 25.08 -10.75
C GLY A 383 -30.76 24.60 -10.67
N ASN A 384 -31.56 24.92 -11.68
CA ASN A 384 -32.86 24.29 -11.98
C ASN A 384 -32.66 22.80 -12.36
N SER A 385 -31.98 22.01 -11.52
CA SER A 385 -31.86 20.58 -11.66
C SER A 385 -32.72 19.92 -10.59
N SER A 386 -33.93 19.53 -10.99
CA SER A 386 -34.76 18.59 -10.25
C SER A 386 -33.90 17.39 -9.84
N ALA A 387 -33.89 17.04 -8.56
CA ALA A 387 -33.24 15.84 -8.04
C ALA A 387 -33.60 14.63 -8.93
N ARG A 388 -32.61 13.86 -9.37
CA ARG A 388 -32.85 12.65 -10.20
C ARG A 388 -33.26 11.51 -9.28
N CYS A 389 -34.46 11.61 -8.70
CA CYS A 389 -34.99 10.64 -7.75
C CYS A 389 -35.63 9.43 -8.46
N PRO A 390 -35.17 8.21 -8.19
CA PRO A 390 -35.89 7.00 -8.55
C PRO A 390 -37.26 6.92 -7.85
N GLY A 391 -38.29 6.49 -8.57
CA GLY A 391 -39.66 6.42 -8.04
C GLY A 391 -39.87 5.50 -6.83
N TYR A 392 -38.91 4.62 -6.52
CA TYR A 392 -38.96 3.74 -5.35
C TYR A 392 -38.37 4.36 -4.07
N GLN A 393 -37.81 5.57 -4.12
CA GLN A 393 -37.25 6.28 -2.95
C GLN A 393 -38.16 7.44 -2.53
N SER A 394 -39.03 7.17 -1.56
CA SER A 394 -39.99 8.16 -1.05
C SER A 394 -39.36 9.36 -0.34
N TRP A 395 -38.16 9.19 0.24
CA TRP A 395 -37.45 10.24 0.96
C TRP A 395 -36.77 11.27 0.03
N CYS A 396 -36.48 10.91 -1.22
CA CYS A 396 -35.63 11.71 -2.11
C CYS A 396 -36.21 13.09 -2.48
N PRO A 397 -37.53 13.23 -2.77
CA PRO A 397 -38.11 14.53 -3.09
C PRO A 397 -38.13 15.52 -1.92
N SER A 398 -38.22 15.01 -0.69
CA SER A 398 -38.35 15.80 0.54
C SER A 398 -37.05 15.87 1.34
N ALA A 399 -35.94 15.38 0.79
CA ALA A 399 -34.68 15.32 1.51
C ALA A 399 -34.03 16.71 1.63
N ALA A 400 -33.59 17.02 2.85
CA ALA A 400 -32.66 18.10 3.12
C ALA A 400 -31.42 17.98 2.24
N ARG A 401 -31.08 19.02 1.48
CA ARG A 401 -29.83 19.03 0.71
C ARG A 401 -28.68 19.32 1.65
N LEU A 402 -27.73 18.39 1.73
CA LEU A 402 -26.46 18.63 2.42
C LEU A 402 -25.63 19.62 1.59
N PRO A 403 -25.13 20.74 2.15
CA PRO A 403 -24.20 21.61 1.46
C PRO A 403 -23.03 20.82 0.87
N PHE A 404 -22.63 21.11 -0.38
CA PHE A 404 -21.58 20.34 -1.05
C PHE A 404 -20.24 20.38 -0.31
N SER A 405 -19.88 21.54 0.27
CA SER A 405 -18.70 21.68 1.12
C SER A 405 -18.74 20.77 2.35
N GLN A 406 -19.91 20.62 2.96
CA GLN A 406 -20.13 19.73 4.10
C GLN A 406 -19.96 18.26 3.69
N LEU A 407 -20.50 17.86 2.54
CA LEU A 407 -20.29 16.51 1.99
C LEU A 407 -18.81 16.23 1.74
N VAL A 408 -18.09 17.17 1.10
CA VAL A 408 -16.65 17.03 0.84
C VAL A 408 -15.86 16.91 2.14
N ALA A 409 -16.14 17.75 3.13
CA ALA A 409 -15.50 17.68 4.44
C ALA A 409 -15.76 16.35 5.14
N CYS A 410 -17.00 15.84 5.09
CA CYS A 410 -17.38 14.53 5.62
C CYS A 410 -16.56 13.40 4.99
N VAL A 411 -16.44 13.35 3.65
CA VAL A 411 -15.68 12.31 2.94
C VAL A 411 -14.18 12.39 3.26
N ILE A 412 -13.59 13.59 3.24
CA ILE A 412 -12.17 13.79 3.55
C ILE A 412 -11.86 13.36 4.99
N LEU A 413 -12.68 13.78 5.95
CA LEU A 413 -12.47 13.44 7.36
C LEU A 413 -12.70 11.94 7.62
N THR A 414 -13.67 11.32 6.94
CA THR A 414 -13.87 9.86 7.01
C THR A 414 -12.63 9.12 6.50
N ALA A 415 -12.09 9.51 5.34
CA ALA A 415 -10.89 8.87 4.79
C ALA A 415 -9.66 9.05 5.71
N ALA A 416 -9.46 10.26 6.24
CA ALA A 416 -8.35 10.56 7.14
C ALA A 416 -8.44 9.79 8.47
N SER A 417 -9.60 9.83 9.11
CA SER A 417 -9.84 9.09 10.36
C SER A 417 -9.73 7.58 10.15
N ALA A 418 -10.27 7.04 9.06
CA ALA A 418 -10.14 5.63 8.71
C ALA A 418 -8.67 5.21 8.54
N ALA A 419 -7.85 5.99 7.82
CA ALA A 419 -6.45 5.67 7.62
C ALA A 419 -5.66 5.62 8.95
N VAL A 420 -5.83 6.63 9.80
CA VAL A 420 -5.18 6.67 11.12
C VAL A 420 -5.70 5.56 12.03
N LEU A 421 -7.01 5.28 11.99
CA LEU A 421 -7.65 4.25 12.81
C LEU A 421 -7.10 2.87 12.49
N PHE A 422 -6.93 2.52 11.21
CA PHE A 422 -6.37 1.23 10.83
C PHE A 422 -4.89 1.11 11.26
N THR A 423 -4.09 2.16 11.05
CA THR A 423 -2.67 2.16 11.42
C THR A 423 -2.48 2.01 12.92
N SER A 424 -3.19 2.82 13.72
CA SER A 424 -3.10 2.77 15.19
C SER A 424 -3.73 1.51 15.78
N ALA A 425 -4.82 1.00 15.20
CA ALA A 425 -5.39 -0.29 15.58
C ALA A 425 -4.42 -1.44 15.30
N GLY A 426 -3.76 -1.46 14.15
CA GLY A 426 -2.75 -2.46 13.80
C GLY A 426 -1.52 -2.41 14.71
N ALA A 427 -1.00 -1.21 14.99
CA ALA A 427 0.12 -1.03 15.90
C ALA A 427 -0.22 -1.44 17.35
N THR A 428 -1.44 -1.15 17.81
CA THR A 428 -1.92 -1.60 19.12
C THR A 428 -2.10 -3.11 19.12
N PHE A 429 -2.74 -3.67 18.10
CA PHE A 429 -3.00 -5.10 17.95
C PHE A 429 -1.71 -5.93 17.96
N SER A 430 -0.67 -5.50 17.24
CA SER A 430 0.62 -6.22 17.20
C SER A 430 1.38 -6.16 18.53
N ARG A 431 1.20 -5.10 19.32
CA ARG A 431 1.81 -4.95 20.66
C ARG A 431 1.09 -5.76 21.73
N LEU A 432 -0.20 -6.04 21.55
CA LEU A 432 -0.99 -6.89 22.45
C LEU A 432 -0.75 -8.39 22.22
N LEU A 433 -0.18 -8.75 21.07
CA LEU A 433 0.12 -10.12 20.71
C LEU A 433 1.53 -10.53 21.15
N PRO A 434 1.75 -11.83 21.47
CA PRO A 434 3.10 -12.35 21.65
C PRO A 434 3.97 -12.09 20.41
N ALA A 435 5.27 -11.89 20.60
CA ALA A 435 6.22 -11.72 19.49
C ALA A 435 6.26 -12.95 18.56
N SER A 436 5.92 -14.12 19.09
CA SER A 436 5.90 -15.37 18.34
C SER A 436 4.52 -15.68 17.75
N GLY A 437 4.49 -16.06 16.46
CA GLY A 437 3.27 -16.49 15.79
C GLY A 437 2.25 -15.37 15.51
N GLN A 438 2.70 -14.12 15.24
CA GLN A 438 1.79 -13.00 14.92
C GLN A 438 1.09 -13.15 13.56
N GLY A 439 1.63 -13.96 12.64
CA GLY A 439 1.11 -14.11 11.27
C GLY A 439 -0.39 -14.44 11.18
N PRO A 440 -0.88 -15.51 11.85
CA PRO A 440 -2.30 -15.84 11.89
C PRO A 440 -3.21 -14.72 12.39
N TYR A 441 -2.77 -13.96 13.40
CA TYR A 441 -3.55 -12.86 13.96
C TYR A 441 -3.66 -11.67 13.00
N TRP A 442 -2.58 -11.33 12.30
CA TRP A 442 -2.63 -10.35 11.21
C TRP A 442 -3.55 -10.81 10.08
N GLY A 443 -3.57 -12.12 9.78
CA GLY A 443 -4.56 -12.73 8.88
C GLY A 443 -6.01 -12.53 9.35
N LEU A 444 -6.29 -12.76 10.64
CA LEU A 444 -7.61 -12.53 11.23
C LEU A 444 -8.02 -11.05 11.14
N MET A 445 -7.12 -10.13 11.48
CA MET A 445 -7.37 -8.69 11.36
C MET A 445 -7.67 -8.29 9.91
N GLY A 446 -6.92 -8.84 8.95
CA GLY A 446 -7.19 -8.66 7.52
C GLY A 446 -8.55 -9.22 7.07
N ALA A 447 -8.95 -10.38 7.60
CA ALA A 447 -10.26 -10.97 7.33
C ALA A 447 -11.40 -10.10 7.90
N CYS A 448 -11.31 -9.64 9.15
CA CYS A 448 -12.28 -8.71 9.75
C CYS A 448 -12.38 -7.40 8.95
N ALA A 449 -11.26 -6.84 8.50
CA ALA A 449 -11.25 -5.69 7.62
C ALA A 449 -12.02 -5.94 6.31
N ASN A 450 -11.83 -7.10 5.67
CA ASN A 450 -12.56 -7.48 4.46
C ASN A 450 -14.06 -7.70 4.71
N VAL A 451 -14.44 -8.28 5.86
CA VAL A 451 -15.84 -8.39 6.26
C VAL A 451 -16.45 -7.00 6.40
N GLY A 452 -15.78 -6.05 7.06
CA GLY A 452 -16.21 -4.66 7.16
C GLY A 452 -16.44 -4.01 5.78
N ARG A 453 -15.50 -4.18 4.84
CA ARG A 453 -15.63 -3.72 3.43
C ARG A 453 -16.81 -4.31 2.67
N SER A 454 -17.35 -5.42 3.13
CA SER A 454 -18.46 -6.14 2.49
C SER A 454 -19.80 -5.82 3.15
N VAL A 455 -19.83 -5.77 4.49
CA VAL A 455 -21.06 -5.53 5.24
C VAL A 455 -21.51 -4.07 5.13
N TYR A 456 -20.59 -3.11 5.21
CA TYR A 456 -20.95 -1.68 5.23
C TYR A 456 -21.68 -1.24 3.95
N PRO A 457 -21.15 -1.46 2.73
CA PRO A 457 -21.86 -1.07 1.52
C PRO A 457 -23.24 -1.72 1.43
N VAL A 458 -23.39 -3.00 1.76
CA VAL A 458 -24.70 -3.69 1.68
C VAL A 458 -25.69 -3.14 2.71
N ALA A 459 -25.32 -3.12 3.98
CA ALA A 459 -26.20 -2.71 5.07
C ALA A 459 -26.59 -1.24 4.96
N PHE A 460 -25.61 -0.34 4.81
CA PHE A 460 -25.88 1.09 4.77
C PHE A 460 -26.44 1.56 3.42
N THR A 461 -26.18 0.88 2.30
CA THR A 461 -26.90 1.20 1.04
C THR A 461 -28.36 0.76 1.11
N ALA A 462 -28.68 -0.32 1.82
CA ALA A 462 -30.07 -0.71 2.06
C ALA A 462 -30.80 0.34 2.91
N VAL A 463 -30.18 0.79 4.01
CA VAL A 463 -30.68 1.90 4.83
C VAL A 463 -30.83 3.17 4.01
N TYR A 464 -29.81 3.54 3.23
CA TYR A 464 -29.86 4.70 2.32
C TYR A 464 -31.00 4.61 1.33
N SER A 465 -31.20 3.44 0.71
CA SER A 465 -32.24 3.26 -0.30
C SER A 465 -33.64 3.40 0.29
N GLN A 466 -33.87 2.91 1.52
CA GLN A 466 -35.21 2.90 2.12
C GLN A 466 -35.51 4.16 2.96
N LEU A 467 -34.53 4.64 3.71
CA LEU A 467 -34.70 5.65 4.76
C LEU A 467 -33.90 6.94 4.52
N GLY A 468 -33.06 6.96 3.49
CA GLY A 468 -32.32 8.14 3.07
C GLY A 468 -30.99 8.39 3.80
N PRO A 469 -30.30 9.48 3.44
CA PRO A 469 -28.96 9.79 3.94
C PRO A 469 -28.94 10.08 5.44
N GLN A 470 -29.98 10.72 5.98
CA GLN A 470 -30.07 11.04 7.41
C GLN A 470 -29.95 9.78 8.28
N MET A 471 -30.77 8.76 8.00
CA MET A 471 -30.75 7.50 8.75
C MET A 471 -29.46 6.70 8.51
N THR A 472 -28.86 6.84 7.33
CA THR A 472 -27.57 6.22 7.01
C THR A 472 -26.46 6.78 7.91
N TYR A 473 -26.35 8.11 8.00
CA TYR A 473 -25.34 8.77 8.83
C TYR A 473 -25.64 8.68 10.34
N LEU A 474 -26.90 8.62 10.75
CA LEU A 474 -27.28 8.30 12.13
C LEU A 474 -26.82 6.89 12.51
N GLY A 475 -27.04 5.90 11.64
CA GLY A 475 -26.55 4.54 11.85
C GLY A 475 -25.02 4.46 11.94
N LEU A 476 -24.30 5.19 11.08
CA LEU A 476 -22.83 5.28 11.14
C LEU A 476 -22.37 5.90 12.46
N THR A 477 -23.01 7.00 12.87
CA THR A 477 -22.73 7.66 14.14
C THR A 477 -22.96 6.72 15.32
N GLY A 478 -24.04 5.93 15.31
CA GLY A 478 -24.30 4.90 16.31
C GLY A 478 -23.19 3.84 16.37
N VAL A 479 -22.77 3.31 15.22
CA VAL A 479 -21.69 2.30 15.16
C VAL A 479 -20.38 2.86 15.70
N VAL A 480 -19.99 4.08 15.31
CA VAL A 480 -18.76 4.72 15.81
C VAL A 480 -18.85 5.02 17.30
N SER A 481 -20.01 5.48 17.79
CA SER A 481 -20.22 5.78 19.21
C SER A 481 -20.06 4.55 20.08
N VAL A 482 -20.63 3.41 19.65
CA VAL A 482 -20.46 2.11 20.34
C VAL A 482 -19.00 1.68 20.33
N LEU A 483 -18.31 1.81 19.19
CA LEU A 483 -16.90 1.46 19.09
C LEU A 483 -16.00 2.35 19.94
N LEU A 484 -16.28 3.66 20.00
CA LEU A 484 -15.59 4.61 20.87
C LEU A 484 -15.81 4.28 22.36
N LEU A 485 -17.03 3.91 22.74
CA LEU A 485 -17.34 3.45 24.10
C LEU A 485 -16.57 2.17 24.43
N MET A 486 -16.57 1.18 23.54
CA MET A 486 -15.78 -0.05 23.73
C MET A 486 -14.28 0.25 23.86
N ALA A 487 -13.75 1.15 23.03
CA ALA A 487 -12.36 1.57 23.09
C ALA A 487 -12.04 2.26 24.43
N ALA A 488 -12.92 3.13 24.93
CA ALA A 488 -12.79 3.78 26.23
C ALA A 488 -12.81 2.76 27.39
N LEU A 489 -13.73 1.80 27.37
CA LEU A 489 -13.81 0.73 28.38
C LEU A 489 -12.58 -0.19 28.36
N SER A 490 -12.01 -0.43 27.17
CA SER A 490 -10.80 -1.23 26.99
C SER A 490 -9.49 -0.44 27.20
N TYR A 491 -9.54 0.87 27.49
CA TYR A 491 -8.36 1.75 27.45
C TYR A 491 -7.20 1.28 28.34
N ASN A 492 -7.52 0.72 29.51
CA ASN A 492 -6.56 0.15 30.45
C ASN A 492 -6.05 -1.23 30.03
N GLN A 493 -6.75 -1.92 29.13
CA GLN A 493 -6.35 -3.20 28.54
C GLN A 493 -5.58 -3.03 27.23
N LEU A 494 -5.53 -1.84 26.63
CA LEU A 494 -4.73 -1.58 25.44
C LEU A 494 -3.22 -1.37 25.78
N VAL A 495 -2.79 -1.78 26.98
CA VAL A 495 -1.39 -1.70 27.45
C VAL A 495 -0.63 -2.93 26.98
N PRO A 496 0.51 -2.79 26.27
CA PRO A 496 1.36 -3.94 26.03
C PRO A 496 1.79 -4.53 27.39
N PRO A 497 1.69 -5.85 27.58
CA PRO A 497 2.12 -6.47 28.82
C PRO A 497 3.58 -6.10 29.10
N VAL A 498 3.87 -5.67 30.34
CA VAL A 498 5.24 -5.37 30.76
C VAL A 498 6.02 -6.68 30.71
N VAL A 499 6.96 -6.78 29.76
CA VAL A 499 7.93 -7.88 29.74
C VAL A 499 8.84 -7.64 30.94
N PRO A 500 8.87 -8.53 31.95
CA PRO A 500 9.85 -8.39 33.02
C PRO A 500 11.25 -8.38 32.38
N PRO A 501 12.16 -7.52 32.85
CA PRO A 501 13.52 -7.50 32.32
C PRO A 501 14.09 -8.92 32.41
N VAL A 502 14.72 -9.37 31.32
CA VAL A 502 15.49 -10.62 31.33
C VAL A 502 16.51 -10.46 32.44
N THR A 503 16.31 -11.15 33.56
CA THR A 503 17.35 -11.28 34.56
C THR A 503 18.47 -12.04 33.89
N HIS A 504 19.54 -11.34 33.52
CA HIS A 504 20.79 -11.97 33.18
C HIS A 504 21.26 -12.71 34.44
N ASP A 505 20.87 -13.98 34.55
CA ASP A 505 21.63 -14.90 35.37
C ASP A 505 23.00 -14.97 34.70
N ASN A 506 24.01 -14.38 35.33
CA ASN A 506 25.38 -14.32 34.81
C ASN A 506 25.98 -15.71 34.51
N ASN A 507 25.30 -16.78 34.92
CA ASN A 507 25.69 -18.17 34.72
C ASN A 507 24.97 -18.85 33.54
N ASN A 508 24.00 -18.21 32.89
CA ASN A 508 23.32 -18.75 31.72
C ASN A 508 23.12 -17.66 30.66
N CYS A 509 24.18 -17.41 29.89
CA CYS A 509 24.07 -16.60 28.70
C CYS A 509 23.10 -17.27 27.71
N ASP A 510 22.14 -16.50 27.21
CA ASP A 510 21.29 -16.88 26.10
C ASP A 510 22.18 -17.39 24.94
N PRO A 511 22.01 -18.63 24.46
CA PRO A 511 22.89 -19.22 23.44
C PRO A 511 22.98 -18.36 22.16
N SER A 512 21.93 -17.57 21.88
CA SER A 512 21.89 -16.63 20.76
C SER A 512 22.95 -15.50 20.86
N VAL A 513 23.25 -15.03 22.07
CA VAL A 513 24.23 -13.97 22.33
C VAL A 513 25.66 -14.51 22.30
N GLN A 514 25.87 -15.75 22.78
CA GLN A 514 27.15 -16.44 22.64
C GLN A 514 27.44 -16.75 21.17
N TRP A 515 26.46 -17.22 20.41
CA TRP A 515 26.59 -17.46 18.97
C TRP A 515 26.91 -16.17 18.21
N TYR A 516 26.20 -15.05 18.49
CA TYR A 516 26.50 -13.77 17.84
C TYR A 516 27.93 -13.32 18.11
N LYS A 517 28.42 -13.48 19.35
CA LYS A 517 29.83 -13.20 19.70
C LYS A 517 30.79 -14.14 18.98
N GLN A 518 30.48 -15.43 18.88
CA GLN A 518 31.32 -16.43 18.22
C GLN A 518 31.40 -16.20 16.71
N VAL A 519 30.28 -15.99 16.04
CA VAL A 519 30.22 -15.72 14.60
C VAL A 519 30.87 -14.38 14.28
N TYR A 520 30.61 -13.33 15.08
CA TYR A 520 31.27 -12.04 14.89
C TYR A 520 32.78 -12.17 15.11
N SER A 521 33.24 -12.94 16.10
CA SER A 521 34.67 -13.19 16.33
C SER A 521 35.32 -14.02 15.22
N GLN A 522 34.64 -15.04 14.69
CA GLN A 522 35.13 -15.85 13.58
C GLN A 522 35.24 -14.99 12.32
N THR A 523 34.18 -14.27 11.97
CA THR A 523 34.17 -13.39 10.79
C THR A 523 35.24 -12.30 10.89
N LEU A 524 35.42 -11.71 12.07
CA LEU A 524 36.46 -10.70 12.30
C LEU A 524 37.87 -11.32 12.18
N SER A 525 38.08 -12.53 12.71
CA SER A 525 39.37 -13.22 12.61
C SER A 525 39.74 -13.56 11.17
N THR A 526 38.78 -14.03 10.36
CA THR A 526 39.02 -14.34 8.94
C THR A 526 39.32 -13.07 8.14
N ILE A 527 38.58 -11.99 8.39
CA ILE A 527 38.85 -10.68 7.75
C ILE A 527 40.23 -10.15 8.15
N MET A 528 40.65 -10.32 9.40
CA MET A 528 41.97 -9.89 9.87
C MET A 528 43.09 -10.76 9.30
N GLU A 529 42.89 -12.06 9.13
CA GLU A 529 43.85 -12.97 8.50
C GLU A 529 44.01 -12.67 7.01
N ASP A 530 42.91 -12.45 6.28
CA ASP A 530 42.93 -12.04 4.87
C ASP A 530 43.62 -10.68 4.69
N LEU A 531 43.30 -9.71 5.55
CA LEU A 531 43.94 -8.39 5.52
C LEU A 531 45.45 -8.47 5.85
N ALA A 532 45.84 -9.33 6.80
CA ALA A 532 47.24 -9.55 7.15
C ALA A 532 48.00 -10.29 6.04
N SER A 533 47.33 -11.22 5.35
CA SER A 533 47.83 -11.91 4.15
C SER A 533 48.12 -10.90 3.02
N ASP A 534 47.14 -10.04 2.75
CA ASP A 534 47.22 -9.04 1.69
C ASP A 534 48.30 -7.98 1.98
N LEU A 535 48.42 -7.56 3.25
CA LEU A 535 49.50 -6.67 3.70
C LEU A 535 50.88 -7.32 3.56
N LYS A 536 51.05 -8.61 3.90
CA LYS A 536 52.32 -9.33 3.72
C LYS A 536 52.67 -9.52 2.24
N GLN A 537 51.68 -9.76 1.37
CA GLN A 537 51.92 -9.81 -0.07
C GLN A 537 52.30 -8.44 -0.62
N ALA A 538 51.67 -7.37 -0.15
CA ALA A 538 52.00 -6.00 -0.53
C ALA A 538 53.42 -5.60 -0.07
N GLU A 539 53.80 -5.88 1.19
CA GLU A 539 55.16 -5.65 1.70
C GLU A 539 56.20 -6.49 0.95
N GLY A 540 55.89 -7.75 0.64
CA GLY A 540 56.77 -8.63 -0.14
C GLY A 540 56.91 -8.20 -1.61
N ALA A 541 55.89 -7.56 -2.20
CA ALA A 541 55.97 -6.96 -3.53
C ALA A 541 56.76 -5.64 -3.51
N GLN A 542 56.65 -4.87 -2.44
CA GLN A 542 57.36 -3.60 -2.25
C GLN A 542 58.86 -3.82 -1.96
N ARG A 543 59.21 -4.84 -1.16
CA ARG A 543 60.60 -5.31 -0.98
C ARG A 543 61.22 -5.78 -2.29
N ARG A 544 60.50 -6.61 -3.06
CA ARG A 544 60.97 -7.06 -4.38
C ARG A 544 61.15 -5.93 -5.37
N ARG A 545 60.31 -4.88 -5.34
CA ARG A 545 60.54 -3.63 -6.12
C ARG A 545 61.76 -2.85 -5.65
N GLY A 546 61.98 -2.76 -4.33
CA GLY A 546 63.16 -2.12 -3.75
C GLY A 546 64.46 -2.81 -4.18
N GLU A 547 64.52 -4.13 -4.04
CA GLU A 547 65.65 -4.95 -4.48
C GLU A 547 65.87 -4.87 -5.99
N LEU A 548 64.79 -4.89 -6.81
CA LEU A 548 64.91 -4.71 -8.26
C LEU A 548 65.45 -3.31 -8.63
N SER A 549 65.06 -2.28 -7.87
CA SER A 549 65.54 -0.91 -8.10
C SER A 549 67.00 -0.70 -7.69
N GLU A 550 67.48 -1.40 -6.65
CA GLU A 550 68.89 -1.44 -6.26
C GLU A 550 69.74 -2.20 -7.29
N ILE A 551 69.24 -3.34 -7.79
CA ILE A 551 69.90 -4.14 -8.83
C ILE A 551 69.99 -3.35 -10.14
N LEU A 552 68.92 -2.64 -10.53
CA LEU A 552 68.91 -1.77 -11.72
C LEU A 552 69.78 -0.51 -11.54
N GLY A 553 69.83 0.07 -10.33
CA GLY A 553 70.69 1.21 -9.99
C GLY A 553 72.19 0.88 -10.05
N HIS A 554 72.57 -0.33 -9.62
CA HIS A 554 73.95 -0.84 -9.76
C HIS A 554 74.30 -1.25 -11.20
N GLY A 555 73.33 -1.72 -12.00
CA GLY A 555 73.52 -2.00 -13.43
C GLY A 555 73.77 -0.74 -14.26
N LEU A 556 73.04 0.35 -13.98
CA LEU A 556 73.17 1.63 -14.71
C LEU A 556 74.45 2.40 -14.35
N THR A 557 74.96 2.28 -13.13
CA THR A 557 76.25 2.90 -12.73
C THR A 557 77.46 2.22 -13.35
N ASN A 558 77.36 0.93 -13.70
CA ASN A 558 78.41 0.22 -14.43
C ASN A 558 78.38 0.50 -15.95
N LEU A 559 77.20 0.71 -16.55
CA LEU A 559 77.06 1.12 -17.96
C LEU A 559 77.50 2.58 -18.22
N GLY A 560 77.40 3.45 -17.21
CA GLY A 560 77.87 4.85 -17.31
C GLY A 560 79.39 5.04 -17.28
N LYS A 561 80.18 4.01 -16.87
CA LYS A 561 81.65 4.08 -16.83
C LYS A 561 82.33 3.50 -18.07
N THR A 562 81.61 2.77 -18.93
CA THR A 562 82.12 2.20 -20.19
C THR A 562 81.79 3.03 -21.45
N ALA A 563 81.09 4.16 -21.32
CA ALA A 563 80.66 5.01 -22.45
C ALA A 563 81.18 6.47 -22.36
N ARG A 564 82.44 6.66 -21.97
CA ARG A 564 83.22 7.90 -22.23
C ARG A 564 84.59 7.55 -22.77
N GLY A 565 84.63 7.21 -24.06
CA GLY A 565 85.84 7.05 -24.87
C GLY A 565 85.48 7.05 -26.35
N GLY A 566 85.60 8.22 -27.00
CA GLY A 566 85.37 8.46 -28.44
C GLY A 566 83.90 8.67 -28.82
N GLY A 567 83.46 9.60 -29.65
CA GLY A 567 84.13 10.58 -30.52
C GLY A 567 83.19 10.90 -31.70
N HIS A 568 82.68 12.14 -31.72
CA HIS A 568 82.13 12.95 -32.84
C HIS A 568 80.87 12.58 -33.68
N GLU A 569 80.05 13.65 -33.80
CA GLU A 569 79.18 14.14 -34.90
C GLU A 569 77.75 13.61 -35.13
N GLY A 570 76.79 14.57 -35.16
CA GLY A 570 75.56 14.47 -35.98
C GLY A 570 74.20 14.59 -35.28
N GLN A 571 73.83 15.81 -34.87
CA GLN A 571 72.57 16.51 -35.20
C GLN A 571 71.16 15.87 -35.04
N ASP A 572 70.32 16.62 -34.32
CA ASP A 572 68.85 16.77 -34.32
C ASP A 572 67.88 15.76 -33.65
N ASP A 573 67.19 16.32 -32.63
CA ASP A 573 65.76 16.23 -32.31
C ASP A 573 65.08 14.87 -32.15
N THR A 574 64.88 14.46 -30.89
CA THR A 574 63.56 14.29 -30.23
C THR A 574 63.72 13.47 -28.95
N ALA A 575 64.06 14.14 -27.84
CA ALA A 575 63.97 13.56 -26.50
C ALA A 575 63.18 14.52 -25.61
N GLU A 576 61.87 14.55 -25.81
CA GLU A 576 60.97 15.14 -24.84
C GLU A 576 59.74 14.25 -24.69
N LYS A 577 59.32 14.07 -23.43
CA LYS A 577 58.11 13.40 -22.94
C LYS A 577 58.24 11.92 -22.53
N THR A 578 59.00 11.72 -21.46
CA THR A 578 58.45 10.90 -20.35
C THR A 578 58.87 11.52 -19.03
N ALA A 579 58.15 12.56 -18.63
CA ALA A 579 58.09 13.00 -17.25
C ALA A 579 56.61 13.10 -16.87
N VAL A 580 56.31 12.69 -15.64
CA VAL A 580 55.02 12.88 -14.94
C VAL A 580 53.96 11.87 -15.41
N THR A 581 53.45 10.93 -14.62
CA THR A 581 53.01 11.08 -13.23
C THR A 581 52.86 9.70 -12.59
N VAL A 582 53.46 9.53 -11.42
CA VAL A 582 53.05 8.53 -10.44
C VAL A 582 51.83 9.10 -9.71
N GLN A 583 50.70 8.40 -9.77
CA GLN A 583 49.70 8.40 -8.71
C GLN A 583 49.01 7.04 -8.66
#